data_AF-A0A8B6FUW2-F1
#
_entry.id   AF-A0A8B6FUW2-F1
#
_cell.length_a   1.000
_cell.length_b   1.000
_cell.length_c   1.000
_cell.angle_alpha   90.00
_cell.angle_beta   90.00
_cell.angle_gamma   90.00
#
_symmetry.space_group_name_H-M   'P 1'
#
loop_
_entity.id
_entity.type
_entity.pdbx_description
1 polymer ?
#
loop_
_entity_poly.entity_id
_entity_poly.type
_entity_poly.pdbx_seq_one_letter_code
_entity_poly.pdbx_strand_id
1 'polypeptide(L)'
;MAFDAGKFLKTPDLESFDNLKKEELVLLAKELKLVFKVSMRKQIIKNLVIDKLVDAEILGKEALELKVENIDAFKLKQLELEHERKLKELEMNLKEMEKEKEDEFKLKQAELEMKEVDKYFPQFEKIANNLKWPMPYWTTMLQSVFEGKAAEIYSALPSEKSSDYDTVKQEILKAYELVPEAYRQKFRSYKKFDSQTYVEFAREKEDLFDKWLTSKKTKITILIT
;
A
#
# COMPACT_ATOMS: atom_id res chain seq x y z
N MET A 1 56.06 19.24 27.63
CA MET A 1 57.00 19.88 26.67
C MET A 1 56.16 20.72 25.72
N ALA A 2 56.52 21.98 25.50
CA ALA A 2 55.79 22.84 24.59
C ALA A 2 56.02 22.36 23.14
N PHE A 3 54.95 22.21 22.36
CA PHE A 3 55.03 21.92 20.94
C PHE A 3 55.73 23.07 20.21
N ASP A 4 56.79 22.77 19.46
CA ASP A 4 57.54 23.75 18.67
C ASP A 4 57.21 23.56 17.18
N ALA A 5 56.41 24.47 16.64
CA ALA A 5 55.98 24.46 15.25
C ALA A 5 57.15 24.58 14.26
N GLY A 6 58.18 25.35 14.60
CA GLY A 6 59.36 25.55 13.74
C GLY A 6 60.26 24.31 13.67
N LYS A 7 60.32 23.53 14.75
CA LYS A 7 61.01 22.23 14.75
C LYS A 7 60.24 21.16 13.98
N PHE A 8 58.91 21.17 14.08
CA PHE A 8 58.03 20.24 13.37
C PHE A 8 58.09 20.40 11.84
N LEU A 9 58.16 21.63 11.34
CA LEU A 9 58.25 21.91 9.89
C LEU A 9 59.57 21.44 9.24
N LYS A 10 60.62 21.17 10.03
CA LYS A 10 61.90 20.67 9.53
C LYS A 10 61.95 19.15 9.37
N THR A 11 61.18 18.43 10.19
CA THR A 11 61.04 16.97 10.14
C THR A 11 59.55 16.65 10.35
N PRO A 12 58.74 16.78 9.29
CA PRO A 12 57.31 16.53 9.38
C PRO A 12 57.05 15.04 9.52
N ASP A 13 56.37 14.65 10.60
CA ASP A 13 55.94 13.27 10.86
C ASP A 13 54.41 13.17 10.79
N LEU A 14 53.92 12.18 10.04
CA LEU A 14 52.50 12.01 9.71
C LEU A 14 51.69 11.53 10.93
N GLU A 15 52.26 10.63 11.74
CA GLU A 15 51.62 10.12 12.96
C GLU A 15 51.53 11.19 14.05
N SER A 16 52.61 11.98 14.19
CA SER A 16 52.62 13.13 15.10
C SER A 16 51.66 14.22 14.65
N PHE A 17 51.51 14.46 13.34
CA PHE A 17 50.55 15.42 12.80
C PHE A 17 49.09 15.02 13.09
N ASP A 18 48.76 13.75 12.92
CA ASP A 18 47.39 13.26 13.07
C ASP A 18 46.86 13.48 14.50
N ASN A 19 47.75 13.31 15.48
CA ASN A 19 47.49 13.43 16.91
C ASN A 19 47.55 14.85 17.49
N LEU A 20 47.91 15.88 16.70
CA LEU A 20 48.03 17.26 17.19
C LEU A 20 46.72 17.76 17.81
N LYS A 21 46.82 18.52 18.90
CA LYS A 21 45.71 19.19 19.55
C LYS A 21 45.33 20.48 18.81
N LYS A 22 44.11 20.99 19.07
CA LYS A 22 43.61 22.22 18.42
C LYS A 22 44.56 23.41 18.64
N GLU A 23 45.11 23.55 19.83
CA GLU A 23 46.04 24.64 20.19
C GLU A 23 47.33 24.57 19.37
N GLU A 24 47.86 23.36 19.16
CA GLU A 24 49.09 23.10 18.41
C GLU A 24 48.89 23.32 16.91
N LEU A 25 47.72 22.93 16.37
CA LEU A 25 47.33 23.23 14.99
C LEU A 25 47.16 24.72 14.73
N VAL A 26 46.67 25.48 15.72
CA VAL A 26 46.56 26.95 15.64
C VAL A 26 47.95 27.59 15.62
N LEU A 27 48.89 27.08 16.42
CA LEU A 27 50.29 27.56 16.41
C LEU A 27 50.97 27.26 15.07
N LEU A 28 50.80 26.03 14.56
CA LEU A 28 51.32 25.62 13.26
C LEU A 28 50.73 26.46 12.12
N ALA A 29 49.42 26.73 12.16
CA ALA A 29 48.76 27.57 11.17
C ALA A 29 49.24 29.03 11.20
N LYS A 30 49.55 29.57 12.39
CA LYS A 30 50.17 30.91 12.53
C LYS A 30 51.58 30.96 11.95
N GLU A 31 52.38 29.94 12.23
CA GLU A 31 53.76 29.84 11.72
C GLU A 31 53.80 29.73 10.19
N LEU A 32 52.85 28.98 9.62
CA LEU A 32 52.62 28.87 8.18
C LEU A 32 51.96 30.11 7.55
N LYS A 33 51.68 31.16 8.35
CA LYS A 33 51.01 32.40 7.93
C LYS A 33 49.67 32.17 7.24
N LEU A 34 48.90 31.18 7.69
CA LEU A 34 47.57 30.89 7.16
C LEU A 34 46.52 31.88 7.64
N VAL A 35 45.55 32.16 6.77
CA VAL A 35 44.37 32.94 7.12
C VAL A 35 43.30 31.99 7.66
N PHE A 36 43.03 32.06 8.97
CA PHE A 36 42.01 31.23 9.62
C PHE A 36 41.38 31.96 10.81
N LYS A 37 40.22 31.47 11.28
CA LYS A 37 39.59 31.95 12.52
C LYS A 37 39.84 30.93 13.63
N VAL A 38 40.34 31.37 14.79
CA VAL A 38 40.58 30.48 15.96
C VAL A 38 39.29 29.79 16.44
N SER A 39 38.13 30.38 16.17
CA SER A 39 36.81 29.79 16.42
C SER A 39 36.47 28.58 15.54
N MET A 40 37.20 28.33 14.45
CA MET A 40 36.97 27.18 13.58
C MET A 40 37.20 25.86 14.31
N ARG A 41 36.50 24.81 13.84
CA ARG A 41 36.64 23.44 14.38
C ARG A 41 38.04 22.91 14.09
N LYS A 42 38.57 22.06 14.99
CA LYS A 42 39.90 21.44 14.89
C LYS A 42 40.17 20.87 13.49
N GLN A 43 39.21 20.12 12.95
CA GLN A 43 39.33 19.47 11.64
C GLN A 43 39.40 20.46 10.46
N ILE A 44 38.71 21.60 10.56
CA ILE A 44 38.74 22.64 9.51
C ILE A 44 40.14 23.29 9.48
N ILE A 45 40.70 23.59 10.65
CA ILE A 45 42.06 24.13 10.77
C ILE A 45 43.08 23.08 10.30
N LYS A 46 42.90 21.81 10.66
CA LYS A 46 43.74 20.69 10.21
C LYS A 46 43.74 20.56 8.69
N ASN A 47 42.58 20.62 8.04
CA ASN A 47 42.47 20.54 6.57
C ASN A 47 43.19 21.71 5.87
N LEU A 48 43.05 22.95 6.38
CA LEU A 48 43.75 24.13 5.84
C LEU A 48 45.28 24.02 5.97
N VAL A 49 45.76 23.43 7.07
CA VAL A 49 47.18 23.18 7.28
C VAL A 49 47.68 22.07 6.36
N ILE A 50 46.93 20.98 6.18
CA ILE A 50 47.24 19.91 5.20
C ILE A 50 47.41 20.51 3.81
N ASP A 51 46.45 21.34 3.36
CA ASP A 51 46.52 22.00 2.05
C ASP A 51 47.83 22.74 1.85
N LYS A 52 48.23 23.55 2.84
CA LYS A 52 49.44 24.37 2.72
C LYS A 52 50.74 23.58 2.82
N LEU A 53 50.76 22.52 3.62
CA LEU A 53 51.93 21.66 3.76
C LEU A 53 52.14 20.77 2.53
N VAL A 54 51.06 20.34 1.88
CA VAL A 54 51.11 19.63 0.59
C VAL A 54 51.52 20.59 -0.52
N ASP A 55 50.96 21.81 -0.58
CA ASP A 55 51.34 22.85 -1.55
C ASP A 55 52.81 23.30 -1.41
N ALA A 56 53.36 23.26 -0.19
CA ALA A 56 54.74 23.61 0.10
C ALA A 56 55.74 22.44 -0.10
N GLU A 57 55.27 21.29 -0.60
CA GLU A 57 56.03 20.04 -0.75
C GLU A 57 56.68 19.54 0.57
N ILE A 58 56.17 19.99 1.72
CA ILE A 58 56.65 19.61 3.05
C ILE A 58 56.05 18.25 3.45
N LEU A 59 54.81 17.97 3.04
CA LEU A 59 54.14 16.68 3.22
C LEU A 59 53.81 16.04 1.87
N GLY A 60 53.96 14.71 1.79
CA GLY A 60 53.53 13.93 0.62
C GLY A 60 52.02 13.96 0.42
N LYS A 61 51.56 13.61 -0.79
CA LYS A 61 50.14 13.54 -1.16
C LYS A 61 49.32 12.60 -0.26
N GLU A 62 49.98 11.67 0.43
CA GLU A 62 49.42 10.79 1.47
C GLU A 62 48.71 11.58 2.58
N ALA A 63 49.16 12.80 2.91
CA ALA A 63 48.52 13.65 3.90
C ALA A 63 47.11 14.12 3.50
N LEU A 64 46.74 14.04 2.21
CA LEU A 64 45.38 14.34 1.74
C LEU A 64 44.37 13.29 2.19
N GLU A 65 44.78 12.06 2.49
CA GLU A 65 43.90 10.99 3.00
C GLU A 65 43.38 11.30 4.41
N LEU A 66 44.08 12.14 5.17
CA LEU A 66 43.66 12.63 6.48
C LEU A 66 42.59 13.73 6.40
N LYS A 67 42.22 14.19 5.19
CA LYS A 67 41.09 15.09 4.99
C LYS A 67 39.79 14.32 5.11
N VAL A 68 39.24 14.32 6.32
CA VAL A 68 37.84 13.97 6.52
C VAL A 68 36.99 15.14 6.03
N GLU A 69 36.37 15.00 4.86
CA GLU A 69 35.33 15.91 4.39
C GLU A 69 34.14 15.82 5.36
N ASN A 70 33.57 16.96 5.79
CA ASN A 70 32.38 17.01 6.67
C ASN A 70 31.09 16.48 5.98
N ILE A 71 31.23 15.62 5.00
CA ILE A 71 30.23 15.24 4.01
C ILE A 71 29.41 14.02 4.49
N ASP A 72 29.98 13.15 5.32
CA ASP A 72 29.35 11.88 5.67
C ASP A 72 28.09 12.04 6.50
N ALA A 73 28.04 12.98 7.45
CA ALA A 73 26.84 13.18 8.26
C ALA A 73 25.68 13.78 7.46
N PHE A 74 25.95 14.70 6.53
CA PHE A 74 24.90 15.35 5.73
C PHE A 74 24.42 14.43 4.60
N LYS A 75 25.32 13.73 3.91
CA LYS A 75 24.94 12.75 2.88
C LYS A 75 24.21 11.56 3.48
N LEU A 76 24.66 11.04 4.63
CA LEU A 76 23.97 9.95 5.31
C LEU A 76 22.57 10.36 5.74
N LYS A 77 22.43 11.57 6.32
CA LYS A 77 21.13 12.13 6.67
C LYS A 77 20.23 12.33 5.44
N GLN A 78 20.77 12.78 4.31
CA GLN A 78 20.03 12.89 3.05
C GLN A 78 19.58 11.53 2.53
N LEU A 79 20.46 10.53 2.54
CA LEU A 79 20.16 9.17 2.09
C LEU A 79 19.10 8.49 2.96
N GLU A 80 19.19 8.65 4.29
CA GLU A 80 18.17 8.17 5.24
C GLU A 80 16.82 8.82 4.96
N LEU A 81 16.78 10.14 4.78
CA LEU A 81 15.55 10.87 4.49
C LEU A 81 14.94 10.46 3.14
N GLU A 82 15.77 10.17 2.14
CA GLU A 82 15.32 9.71 0.83
C GLU A 82 14.78 8.27 0.88
N HIS A 83 15.43 7.39 1.63
CA HIS A 83 14.97 6.02 1.85
C HIS A 83 13.64 6.00 2.62
N GLU A 84 13.51 6.82 3.66
CA GLU A 84 12.27 6.97 4.43
C GLU A 84 11.11 7.50 3.54
N ARG A 85 11.39 8.48 2.67
CA ARG A 85 10.41 8.97 1.70
C ARG A 85 9.95 7.87 0.73
N LYS A 86 10.88 7.09 0.17
CA LYS A 86 10.56 5.99 -0.76
C LYS A 86 9.73 4.90 -0.09
N LEU A 87 10.06 4.52 1.14
CA LEU A 87 9.27 3.57 1.94
C LEU A 87 7.84 4.06 2.14
N LYS A 88 7.68 5.33 2.54
CA LYS A 88 6.37 5.93 2.78
C LYS A 88 5.54 6.05 1.50
N GLU A 89 6.17 6.36 0.37
CA GLU A 89 5.54 6.40 -0.95
C GLU A 89 5.09 4.99 -1.39
N LEU A 90 5.92 3.96 -1.16
CA LEU A 90 5.56 2.57 -1.46
C LEU A 90 4.42 2.07 -0.59
N GLU A 91 4.42 2.39 0.71
CA GLU A 91 3.31 2.09 1.61
C GLU A 91 2.02 2.81 1.22
N MET A 92 2.11 4.08 0.80
CA MET A 92 0.95 4.82 0.31
C MET A 92 0.42 4.21 -0.98
N ASN A 93 1.29 3.87 -1.94
CA ASN A 93 0.89 3.18 -3.16
C ASN A 93 0.29 1.80 -2.89
N LEU A 94 0.85 1.01 -1.96
CA LEU A 94 0.28 -0.28 -1.58
C LEU A 94 -1.10 -0.10 -0.93
N LYS A 95 -1.26 0.88 -0.04
CA LYS A 95 -2.56 1.21 0.56
C LYS A 95 -3.55 1.75 -0.47
N GLU A 96 -3.10 2.54 -1.44
CA GLU A 96 -3.93 3.02 -2.54
C GLU A 96 -4.32 1.87 -3.47
N MET A 97 -3.41 0.96 -3.81
CA MET A 97 -3.71 -0.25 -4.60
C MET A 97 -4.63 -1.23 -3.85
N GLU A 98 -4.44 -1.40 -2.54
CA GLU A 98 -5.32 -2.21 -1.69
C GLU A 98 -6.69 -1.57 -1.58
N LYS A 99 -6.75 -0.25 -1.39
CA LYS A 99 -8.00 0.51 -1.34
C LYS A 99 -8.69 0.56 -2.71
N GLU A 100 -7.96 0.66 -3.82
CA GLU A 100 -8.51 0.59 -5.17
C GLU A 100 -9.04 -0.82 -5.47
N LYS A 101 -8.37 -1.88 -5.04
CA LYS A 101 -8.89 -3.26 -5.13
C LYS A 101 -10.07 -3.49 -4.20
N GLU A 102 -10.06 -2.91 -3.01
CA GLU A 102 -11.14 -2.99 -2.04
C GLU A 102 -12.34 -2.14 -2.50
N ASP A 103 -12.13 -1.01 -3.13
CA ASP A 103 -13.16 -0.15 -3.72
C ASP A 103 -13.66 -0.75 -5.05
N GLU A 104 -12.84 -1.42 -5.86
CA GLU A 104 -13.28 -2.21 -7.02
C GLU A 104 -14.09 -3.44 -6.57
N PHE A 105 -13.66 -4.10 -5.48
CA PHE A 105 -14.38 -5.20 -4.85
C PHE A 105 -15.70 -4.71 -4.25
N LYS A 106 -15.71 -3.58 -3.53
CA LYS A 106 -16.91 -2.95 -2.95
C LYS A 106 -17.83 -2.34 -4.00
N LEU A 107 -17.31 -1.85 -5.13
CA LEU A 107 -18.12 -1.36 -6.25
C LEU A 107 -18.79 -2.53 -6.99
N LYS A 108 -18.09 -3.67 -7.15
CA LYS A 108 -18.70 -4.94 -7.60
C LYS A 108 -19.67 -5.54 -6.57
N GLN A 109 -19.42 -5.34 -5.27
CA GLN A 109 -20.28 -5.76 -4.15
C GLN A 109 -21.52 -4.86 -4.02
N ALA A 110 -21.41 -3.57 -4.35
CA ALA A 110 -22.50 -2.58 -4.31
C ALA A 110 -23.38 -2.57 -5.57
N GLU A 111 -22.88 -3.03 -6.73
CA GLU A 111 -23.76 -3.40 -7.86
C GLU A 111 -24.55 -4.69 -7.59
N LEU A 112 -24.13 -5.47 -6.60
CA LEU A 112 -24.86 -6.60 -6.02
C LEU A 112 -25.60 -6.17 -4.75
N GLU A 113 -26.50 -5.20 -4.88
CA GLU A 113 -27.77 -5.41 -4.18
C GLU A 113 -28.23 -6.83 -4.54
N MET A 114 -28.74 -7.56 -3.55
CA MET A 114 -29.29 -8.93 -3.61
C MET A 114 -30.48 -9.09 -4.60
N LYS A 115 -30.48 -8.39 -5.73
CA LYS A 115 -31.47 -8.35 -6.80
C LYS A 115 -31.21 -9.38 -7.89
N GLU A 116 -30.01 -9.99 -7.98
CA GLU A 116 -29.68 -10.91 -9.08
C GLU A 116 -28.80 -12.11 -8.66
N VAL A 117 -29.14 -12.80 -7.56
CA VAL A 117 -28.49 -14.09 -7.21
C VAL A 117 -28.50 -15.07 -8.39
N ASP A 118 -29.54 -15.02 -9.23
CA ASP A 118 -29.68 -15.80 -10.47
C ASP A 118 -28.59 -15.49 -11.51
N LYS A 119 -28.03 -14.27 -11.54
CA LYS A 119 -26.95 -13.89 -12.46
C LYS A 119 -25.56 -14.04 -11.86
N TYR A 120 -25.46 -14.03 -10.53
CA TYR A 120 -24.20 -14.17 -9.81
C TYR A 120 -23.57 -15.56 -10.01
N PHE A 121 -24.32 -16.65 -9.81
CA PHE A 121 -23.76 -18.01 -9.95
C PHE A 121 -23.18 -18.29 -11.35
N PRO A 122 -23.88 -17.97 -12.46
CA PRO A 122 -23.29 -18.11 -13.81
C PRO A 122 -22.03 -17.28 -14.03
N GLN A 123 -21.95 -16.07 -13.47
CA GLN A 123 -20.75 -15.23 -13.56
C GLN A 123 -19.59 -15.81 -12.76
N PHE A 124 -19.85 -16.24 -11.54
CA PHE A 124 -18.88 -16.93 -10.69
C PHE A 124 -18.34 -18.19 -11.37
N GLU A 125 -19.21 -19.04 -11.91
CA GLU A 125 -18.83 -20.26 -12.63
C GLU A 125 -17.94 -19.96 -13.84
N LYS A 126 -18.29 -18.92 -14.61
CA LYS A 126 -17.48 -18.52 -15.77
C LYS A 126 -16.08 -18.09 -15.36
N ILE A 127 -15.94 -17.31 -14.29
CA ILE A 127 -14.65 -16.85 -13.78
C ILE A 127 -13.86 -18.03 -13.20
N ALA A 128 -14.50 -18.84 -12.37
CA ALA A 128 -13.88 -19.99 -11.71
C ALA A 128 -13.39 -21.04 -12.71
N ASN A 129 -14.16 -21.31 -13.77
CA ASN A 129 -13.75 -22.19 -14.85
C ASN A 129 -12.61 -21.59 -15.69
N ASN A 130 -12.68 -20.30 -16.04
CA ASN A 130 -11.62 -19.62 -16.79
C ASN A 130 -10.28 -19.64 -16.06
N LEU A 131 -10.31 -19.45 -14.74
CA LEU A 131 -9.13 -19.45 -13.88
C LEU A 131 -8.76 -20.85 -13.35
N LYS A 132 -9.50 -21.89 -13.75
CA LYS A 132 -9.30 -23.29 -13.34
C LYS A 132 -9.23 -23.47 -11.81
N TRP A 133 -10.09 -22.77 -11.08
CA TRP A 133 -10.16 -22.91 -9.63
C TRP A 133 -10.59 -24.33 -9.24
N PRO A 134 -9.95 -24.98 -8.24
CA PRO A 134 -10.36 -26.30 -7.82
C PRO A 134 -11.75 -26.24 -7.17
N MET A 135 -12.67 -27.05 -7.69
CA MET A 135 -14.08 -27.12 -7.28
C MET A 135 -14.31 -27.26 -5.76
N PRO A 136 -13.49 -28.02 -5.00
CA PRO A 136 -13.65 -28.14 -3.54
C PRO A 136 -13.54 -26.81 -2.77
N TYR A 137 -12.91 -25.78 -3.33
CA TYR A 137 -12.76 -24.47 -2.68
C TYR A 137 -13.84 -23.46 -3.05
N TRP A 138 -14.71 -23.77 -4.02
CA TRP A 138 -15.72 -22.84 -4.51
C TRP A 138 -16.71 -22.46 -3.42
N THR A 139 -17.11 -23.41 -2.56
CA THR A 139 -18.00 -23.18 -1.42
C THR A 139 -17.36 -22.25 -0.38
N THR A 140 -16.07 -22.40 -0.12
CA THR A 140 -15.31 -21.52 0.79
C THR A 140 -15.21 -20.10 0.24
N MET A 141 -14.95 -19.94 -1.06
CA MET A 141 -14.92 -18.63 -1.72
C MET A 141 -16.29 -17.95 -1.73
N LEU A 142 -17.36 -18.73 -1.91
CA LEU A 142 -18.72 -18.22 -1.85
C LEU A 142 -19.11 -17.80 -0.43
N GLN A 143 -18.71 -18.55 0.60
CA GLN A 143 -18.97 -18.20 2.00
C GLN A 143 -18.46 -16.79 2.34
N SER A 144 -17.30 -16.37 1.83
CA SER A 144 -16.77 -15.03 2.11
C SER A 144 -17.51 -13.90 1.41
N VAL A 145 -18.34 -14.20 0.39
CA VAL A 145 -19.10 -13.21 -0.38
C VAL A 145 -20.59 -13.25 -0.02
N PHE A 146 -21.06 -14.31 0.64
CA PHE A 146 -22.45 -14.39 1.07
C PHE A 146 -22.76 -13.36 2.16
N GLU A 147 -23.82 -12.59 1.91
CA GLU A 147 -24.36 -11.61 2.85
C GLU A 147 -25.87 -11.80 3.02
N GLY A 148 -26.38 -11.36 4.17
CA GLY A 148 -27.81 -11.42 4.50
C GLY A 148 -28.39 -12.82 4.38
N LYS A 149 -29.48 -12.96 3.60
CA LYS A 149 -30.24 -14.21 3.47
C LYS A 149 -29.39 -15.38 2.95
N ALA A 150 -28.44 -15.15 2.04
CA ALA A 150 -27.54 -16.20 1.54
C ALA A 150 -26.62 -16.75 2.64
N ALA A 151 -26.08 -15.86 3.50
CA ALA A 151 -25.24 -16.25 4.62
C ALA A 151 -26.02 -17.02 5.69
N GLU A 152 -27.28 -16.62 5.95
CA GLU A 152 -28.18 -17.32 6.86
C GLU A 152 -28.47 -18.75 6.40
N ILE A 153 -28.75 -18.94 5.09
CA ILE A 153 -29.00 -20.26 4.52
C ILE A 153 -27.73 -21.11 4.59
N TYR A 154 -26.59 -20.57 4.18
CA TYR A 154 -25.31 -21.29 4.20
C TYR A 154 -24.97 -21.76 5.62
N SER A 155 -25.17 -20.90 6.63
CA SER A 155 -24.91 -21.23 8.04
C SER A 155 -25.90 -22.24 8.61
N ALA A 156 -27.11 -22.33 8.05
CA ALA A 156 -28.12 -23.30 8.44
C ALA A 156 -27.93 -24.68 7.78
N LEU A 157 -27.06 -24.80 6.76
CA LEU A 157 -26.77 -26.07 6.10
C LEU A 157 -25.84 -26.95 6.94
N PRO A 158 -26.09 -28.27 7.01
CA PRO A 158 -25.16 -29.21 7.62
C PRO A 158 -23.80 -29.21 6.92
N SER A 159 -22.72 -29.52 7.66
CA SER A 159 -21.34 -29.49 7.15
C SER A 159 -21.10 -30.35 5.89
N GLU A 160 -21.85 -31.44 5.73
CA GLU A 160 -21.76 -32.33 4.56
C GLU A 160 -22.34 -31.68 3.29
N LYS A 161 -23.36 -30.83 3.46
CA LYS A 161 -24.03 -30.10 2.38
C LYS A 161 -23.37 -28.77 2.09
N SER A 162 -22.73 -28.15 3.07
CA SER A 162 -22.02 -26.87 2.92
C SER A 162 -20.69 -27.00 2.16
N SER A 163 -20.14 -28.21 2.06
CA SER A 163 -18.95 -28.52 1.26
C SER A 163 -19.25 -28.75 -0.22
N ASP A 164 -20.50 -29.07 -0.56
CA ASP A 164 -20.92 -29.31 -1.95
C ASP A 164 -21.46 -28.03 -2.60
N TYR A 165 -20.78 -27.58 -3.65
CA TYR A 165 -21.13 -26.36 -4.37
C TYR A 165 -22.54 -26.43 -4.97
N ASP A 166 -22.90 -27.55 -5.59
CA ASP A 166 -24.18 -27.69 -6.28
C ASP A 166 -25.34 -27.64 -5.27
N THR A 167 -25.18 -28.31 -4.12
CA THR A 167 -26.16 -28.24 -3.03
C THR A 167 -26.30 -26.83 -2.46
N VAL A 168 -25.19 -26.12 -2.20
CA VAL A 168 -25.22 -24.73 -1.70
C VAL A 168 -25.89 -23.80 -2.69
N LYS A 169 -25.52 -23.89 -3.98
CA LYS A 169 -26.13 -23.11 -5.06
C LYS A 169 -27.64 -23.35 -5.13
N GLN A 170 -28.09 -24.60 -5.07
CA GLN A 170 -29.51 -24.94 -5.13
C GLN A 170 -30.30 -24.43 -3.93
N GLU A 171 -29.80 -24.59 -2.71
CA GLU A 171 -30.51 -24.15 -1.50
C GLU A 171 -30.61 -22.62 -1.42
N ILE A 172 -29.54 -21.91 -1.82
CA ILE A 172 -29.55 -20.45 -1.94
C ILE A 172 -30.51 -20.02 -3.05
N LEU A 173 -30.39 -20.57 -4.26
CA LEU A 173 -31.33 -20.23 -5.34
C LEU A 173 -32.77 -20.51 -4.94
N LYS A 174 -33.09 -21.64 -4.30
CA LYS A 174 -34.44 -22.00 -3.85
C LYS A 174 -35.02 -21.04 -2.81
N ALA A 175 -34.23 -20.63 -1.83
CA ALA A 175 -34.67 -19.66 -0.84
C ALA A 175 -34.84 -18.25 -1.43
N TYR A 176 -34.12 -17.96 -2.50
CA TYR A 176 -34.31 -16.77 -3.33
C TYR A 176 -35.37 -17.00 -4.43
N GLU A 177 -35.78 -18.21 -4.78
CA GLU A 177 -36.91 -18.46 -5.69
C GLU A 177 -38.27 -18.16 -5.04
N LEU A 178 -38.29 -17.83 -3.74
CA LEU A 178 -39.42 -17.17 -3.09
C LEU A 178 -39.52 -15.67 -3.46
N VAL A 179 -38.59 -15.18 -4.30
CA VAL A 179 -38.55 -13.82 -4.84
C VAL A 179 -39.70 -13.44 -5.80
N PRO A 180 -40.34 -14.32 -6.59
CA PRO A 180 -41.58 -13.98 -7.29
C PRO A 180 -42.69 -13.58 -6.34
N GLU A 181 -42.77 -14.21 -5.17
CA GLU A 181 -43.72 -13.84 -4.12
C GLU A 181 -43.28 -12.57 -3.39
N ALA A 182 -41.98 -12.37 -3.18
CA ALA A 182 -41.44 -11.11 -2.65
C ALA A 182 -41.67 -9.92 -3.60
N TYR A 183 -41.46 -10.07 -4.91
CA TYR A 183 -41.77 -9.06 -5.94
C TYR A 183 -43.28 -8.83 -6.03
N ARG A 184 -44.10 -9.89 -5.96
CA ARG A 184 -45.56 -9.77 -5.87
C ARG A 184 -46.01 -8.98 -4.65
N GLN A 185 -45.44 -9.27 -3.49
CA GLN A 185 -45.77 -8.61 -2.22
C GLN A 185 -45.28 -7.16 -2.23
N LYS A 186 -44.06 -6.89 -2.70
CA LYS A 186 -43.53 -5.53 -2.88
C LYS A 186 -44.37 -4.72 -3.85
N PHE A 187 -44.68 -5.25 -5.04
CA PHE A 187 -45.57 -4.59 -6.00
C PHE A 187 -46.95 -4.24 -5.40
N ARG A 188 -47.52 -5.14 -4.58
CA ARG A 188 -48.81 -4.92 -3.92
C ARG A 188 -48.76 -3.94 -2.74
N SER A 189 -47.65 -3.92 -2.01
CA SER A 189 -47.46 -3.06 -0.84
C SER A 189 -46.81 -1.72 -1.17
N TYR A 190 -46.29 -1.55 -2.39
CA TYR A 190 -45.62 -0.33 -2.83
C TYR A 190 -46.60 0.84 -2.90
N LYS A 191 -46.30 1.88 -2.12
CA LYS A 191 -47.06 3.12 -2.04
C LYS A 191 -46.16 4.27 -2.45
N LYS A 192 -46.75 5.24 -3.14
CA LYS A 192 -46.09 6.47 -3.54
C LYS A 192 -45.61 7.23 -2.30
N PHE A 193 -44.37 7.71 -2.33
CA PHE A 193 -43.83 8.62 -1.32
C PHE A 193 -44.22 10.06 -1.64
N ASP A 194 -44.38 10.90 -0.61
CA ASP A 194 -44.77 12.32 -0.76
C ASP A 194 -43.75 13.13 -1.60
N SER A 195 -42.48 12.72 -1.58
CA SER A 195 -41.39 13.32 -2.35
C SER A 195 -41.26 12.79 -3.78
N GLN A 196 -42.05 11.79 -4.18
CA GLN A 196 -41.92 11.13 -5.48
C GLN A 196 -42.92 11.69 -6.50
N THR A 197 -42.52 11.84 -7.76
CA THR A 197 -43.45 12.19 -8.84
C THR A 197 -44.32 10.99 -9.23
N TYR A 198 -45.49 11.23 -9.84
CA TYR A 198 -46.34 10.12 -10.32
C TYR A 198 -45.69 9.29 -11.44
N VAL A 199 -44.78 9.89 -12.21
CA VAL A 199 -44.06 9.21 -13.29
C VAL A 199 -43.00 8.26 -12.73
N GLU A 200 -42.24 8.70 -11.72
CA GLU A 200 -41.28 7.83 -11.01
C GLU A 200 -41.98 6.68 -10.30
N PHE A 201 -43.10 6.95 -9.63
CA PHE A 201 -43.90 5.90 -8.99
C PHE A 201 -44.39 4.85 -10.00
N ALA A 202 -44.88 5.28 -11.17
CA ALA A 202 -45.36 4.38 -12.21
C ALA A 202 -44.21 3.51 -12.77
N ARG A 203 -43.05 4.12 -13.05
CA ARG A 203 -41.86 3.40 -13.53
C ARG A 203 -41.37 2.36 -12.53
N GLU A 204 -41.26 2.72 -11.25
CA GLU A 204 -40.82 1.77 -10.22
C GLU A 204 -41.84 0.64 -10.01
N LYS A 205 -43.14 0.92 -10.14
CA LYS A 205 -44.17 -0.12 -10.12
C LYS A 205 -44.07 -1.05 -11.33
N GLU A 206 -43.81 -0.50 -12.51
CA GLU A 206 -43.63 -1.24 -13.76
C GLU A 206 -42.39 -2.14 -13.67
N ASP A 207 -41.27 -1.61 -13.17
CA ASP A 207 -40.05 -2.39 -12.91
C ASP A 207 -40.31 -3.56 -11.95
N LEU A 208 -41.06 -3.33 -10.86
CA LEU A 208 -41.43 -4.38 -9.91
C LEU A 208 -42.34 -5.44 -10.54
N PHE A 209 -43.24 -5.02 -11.45
CA PHE A 209 -44.15 -5.90 -12.16
C PHE A 209 -43.41 -6.74 -13.22
N ASP A 210 -42.51 -6.13 -13.98
CA ASP A 210 -41.69 -6.82 -14.98
C ASP A 210 -40.73 -7.79 -14.32
N LYS A 211 -40.14 -7.43 -13.18
CA LYS A 211 -39.35 -8.35 -12.34
C LYS A 211 -40.20 -9.51 -11.82
N TRP A 212 -41.43 -9.24 -11.38
CA TRP A 212 -42.37 -10.29 -10.97
C TRP A 212 -42.70 -11.25 -12.13
N LEU A 213 -43.03 -10.74 -13.31
CA LEU A 213 -43.35 -11.57 -14.48
C LEU A 213 -42.15 -12.35 -15.01
N THR A 214 -40.97 -11.73 -15.03
CA THR A 214 -39.72 -12.37 -15.45
C THR A 214 -39.38 -13.53 -14.52
N SER A 215 -39.51 -13.32 -13.21
CA SER A 215 -39.29 -14.38 -12.19
C SER A 215 -40.29 -15.56 -12.29
N LYS A 216 -41.47 -15.36 -12.91
CA LYS A 216 -42.44 -16.44 -13.20
C LYS A 216 -42.13 -17.20 -14.50
N LYS A 217 -41.62 -16.52 -15.52
CA LYS A 217 -41.32 -17.13 -16.83
C LYS A 217 -40.13 -18.09 -16.78
N THR A 218 -39.15 -17.86 -15.91
CA THR A 218 -37.96 -18.73 -15.75
C THR A 218 -38.33 -20.15 -15.28
N LYS A 219 -39.54 -20.39 -14.76
CA LYS A 219 -40.01 -21.71 -14.33
C LYS A 219 -40.59 -22.62 -15.43
N ILE A 220 -40.74 -22.17 -16.68
CA ILE A 220 -41.48 -22.95 -17.71
C ILE A 220 -40.59 -23.75 -18.68
N THR A 221 -39.25 -23.66 -18.61
CA THR A 221 -38.38 -24.34 -19.60
C THR A 221 -37.62 -25.57 -19.08
N ILE A 222 -37.69 -25.95 -17.80
CA ILE A 222 -36.94 -27.12 -17.25
C ILE A 222 -37.85 -28.32 -16.91
N LEU A 223 -39.03 -28.44 -17.52
CA LEU A 223 -39.89 -29.63 -17.34
C LEU A 223 -40.50 -30.16 -18.65
N ILE A 224 -39.78 -30.07 -19.76
CA ILE A 224 -40.11 -30.88 -20.94
C ILE A 224 -38.83 -31.37 -21.62
N THR A 225 -38.21 -32.43 -21.10
CA THR A 225 -37.54 -33.51 -21.84
C THR A 225 -37.44 -34.69 -20.88
#